data_AF-A0A9X0DJG8-F1
#
_entry.id   AF-A0A9X0DJG8-F1
#
_cell.length_a   1.000
_cell.length_b   1.000
_cell.length_c   1.000
_cell.angle_alpha   90.00
_cell.angle_beta   90.00
_cell.angle_gamma   90.00
#
_symmetry.space_group_name_H-M   'P 1'
#
loop_
_entity.id
_entity.type
_entity.pdbx_description
1 polymer ?
#
loop_
_entity_poly.entity_id
_entity_poly.type
_entity_poly.pdbx_seq_one_letter_code
_entity_poly.pdbx_strand_id
1 'polypeptide(L)'
;MWKASSGWLRGVTVQRSSLHLTMDRFSDTCASVTENWTNSTMHEADPTSMMSPIYQGLTCVPTTDPTATCTLGGYPAYSVNATNVAQI
;
A
#
# COMPACT_ATOMS: atom_id res chain seq x y z
N MET A 1 17.49 -1.39 2.32
CA MET A 1 17.35 -2.21 1.09
C MET A 1 17.23 -3.67 1.53
N TRP A 2 16.01 -4.15 1.78
CA TRP A 2 15.78 -5.56 2.08
C TRP A 2 16.01 -6.36 0.80
N LYS A 3 17.20 -6.93 0.65
CA LYS A 3 17.35 -8.07 -0.26
C LYS A 3 16.56 -9.20 0.36
N ALA A 4 15.70 -9.85 -0.41
CA ALA A 4 15.12 -11.15 -0.07
C ALA A 4 16.29 -12.13 0.22
N SER A 5 16.76 -12.16 1.46
CA SER A 5 17.90 -12.95 1.91
C SER A 5 17.48 -14.37 2.28
N SER A 6 16.17 -14.59 2.43
CA SER A 6 15.58 -15.92 2.53
C SER A 6 15.59 -16.60 1.15
N GLY A 7 16.23 -17.76 1.05
CA GLY A 7 16.31 -18.54 -0.19
C GLY A 7 14.94 -18.90 -0.80
N TRP A 8 13.88 -18.88 0.03
CA TRP A 8 12.49 -19.13 -0.34
C TRP A 8 11.85 -17.99 -1.16
N LEU A 9 12.28 -16.75 -0.95
CA LEU A 9 11.75 -15.58 -1.67
C LEU A 9 12.58 -15.24 -2.93
N ARG A 10 13.45 -16.16 -3.39
CA ARG A 10 14.19 -15.96 -4.65
C ARG A 10 13.20 -15.87 -5.81
N GLY A 11 13.25 -14.75 -6.55
CA GLY A 11 12.36 -14.49 -7.68
C GLY A 11 10.98 -13.90 -7.31
N VAL A 12 10.75 -13.59 -6.03
CA VAL A 12 9.52 -12.93 -5.56
C VAL A 12 9.66 -11.42 -5.69
N THR A 13 8.64 -10.77 -6.27
CA THR A 13 8.53 -9.31 -6.28
C THR A 13 7.95 -8.84 -4.96
N VAL A 14 8.73 -8.07 -4.21
CA VAL A 14 8.25 -7.34 -3.04
C VAL A 14 7.50 -6.11 -3.54
N GLN A 15 6.19 -6.09 -3.33
CA GLN A 15 5.34 -4.97 -3.70
C GLN A 15 5.31 -3.96 -2.55
N ARG A 16 5.38 -2.69 -2.90
CA ARG A 16 5.13 -1.56 -2.00
C ARG A 16 3.78 -0.99 -2.35
N SER A 17 2.99 -0.58 -1.36
CA SER A 17 1.67 0.02 -1.61
C SER A 17 1.76 1.13 -2.64
N SER A 18 0.92 1.03 -3.67
CA SER A 18 0.67 2.14 -4.57
C SER A 18 -0.10 3.24 -3.82
N LEU A 19 -0.91 2.90 -2.81
CA LEU A 19 -1.60 3.89 -1.97
C LEU A 19 -0.64 4.71 -1.10
N HIS A 20 0.39 4.11 -0.48
CA HIS A 20 1.41 4.91 0.22
C HIS A 20 2.14 5.86 -0.73
N LEU A 21 2.55 5.37 -1.90
CA LEU A 21 3.33 6.17 -2.84
C LEU A 21 2.50 7.30 -3.48
N THR A 22 1.18 7.14 -3.58
CA THR A 22 0.29 8.13 -4.20
C THR A 22 -0.12 9.24 -3.25
N MET A 23 -0.27 8.94 -1.95
CA MET A 23 -0.47 9.95 -0.92
C MET A 23 0.82 10.75 -0.60
N ASP A 24 1.98 10.24 -1.01
CA ASP A 24 3.31 10.83 -0.80
C ASP A 24 3.80 11.77 -1.93
N ARG A 25 2.93 12.24 -2.87
CA ARG A 25 3.12 13.36 -3.86
C ARG A 25 2.99 13.04 -5.37
N PHE A 26 1.94 12.37 -5.84
CA PHE A 26 1.60 12.38 -7.29
C PHE A 26 0.19 12.94 -7.52
N SER A 27 0.07 14.08 -8.21
CA SER A 27 -1.17 14.86 -8.32
C SER A 27 -2.33 14.09 -8.96
N ASP A 28 -2.06 13.38 -10.05
CA ASP A 28 -3.13 12.80 -10.87
C ASP A 28 -3.65 11.51 -10.23
N THR A 29 -2.75 10.74 -9.62
CA THR A 29 -3.13 9.50 -8.92
C THR A 29 -3.81 9.79 -7.59
N CYS A 30 -3.43 10.86 -6.89
CA CYS A 30 -4.06 11.26 -5.63
C CYS A 30 -5.54 11.63 -5.83
N ALA A 31 -5.89 12.33 -6.92
CA ALA A 31 -7.27 12.64 -7.27
C ALA A 31 -8.11 11.37 -7.50
N SER A 32 -7.59 10.42 -8.28
CA SER A 32 -8.27 9.16 -8.57
C SER A 32 -8.49 8.30 -7.30
N VAL A 33 -7.49 8.22 -6.42
CA VAL A 33 -7.60 7.50 -5.14
C VAL A 33 -8.61 8.17 -4.22
N THR A 34 -8.62 9.51 -4.16
CA THR A 34 -9.57 10.26 -3.34
C THR A 34 -11.01 10.05 -3.81
N GLU A 35 -11.25 10.10 -5.12
CA GLU A 35 -12.57 9.89 -5.73
C GLU A 35 -13.09 8.45 -5.50
N ASN A 36 -12.17 7.47 -5.52
CA ASN A 36 -12.52 6.05 -5.39
C ASN A 36 -12.29 5.49 -3.98
N TRP A 37 -12.07 6.33 -2.96
CA TRP A 37 -11.71 5.87 -1.62
C TRP A 37 -12.78 5.00 -0.93
N THR A 38 -14.04 5.09 -1.35
CA THR A 38 -15.10 4.21 -0.84
C THR A 38 -15.33 2.97 -1.72
N ASN A 39 -14.55 2.80 -2.79
CA ASN A 39 -14.66 1.69 -3.71
C ASN A 39 -13.78 0.52 -3.24
N SER A 40 -14.41 -0.57 -2.81
CA SER A 40 -13.70 -1.76 -2.32
C SER A 40 -12.77 -2.39 -3.35
N THR A 41 -13.13 -2.36 -4.64
CA THR A 41 -12.30 -2.94 -5.71
C THR A 41 -10.99 -2.18 -5.88
N MET A 42 -11.00 -0.86 -5.67
CA MET A 42 -9.77 -0.06 -5.69
C MET A 42 -8.84 -0.47 -4.55
N HIS A 43 -9.38 -0.69 -3.34
CA HIS A 43 -8.60 -1.17 -2.21
C HIS A 43 -8.07 -2.60 -2.42
N GLU A 44 -8.90 -3.52 -2.92
CA GLU A 44 -8.50 -4.92 -3.17
C GLU A 44 -7.34 -5.04 -4.16
N ALA A 45 -7.29 -4.15 -5.17
CA ALA A 45 -6.22 -4.15 -6.16
C ALA A 45 -4.84 -3.81 -5.59
N ASP A 46 -4.78 -3.16 -4.43
CA ASP A 46 -3.53 -2.87 -3.73
C ASP A 46 -3.31 -3.88 -2.58
N PRO A 47 -2.25 -4.69 -2.64
CA PRO A 47 -2.04 -5.84 -1.75
C PRO A 47 -1.71 -5.46 -0.30
N THR A 48 -1.58 -4.17 -0.04
CA THR A 48 -1.26 -3.60 1.27
C THR A 48 -2.36 -2.67 1.77
N SER A 49 -3.38 -2.41 0.97
CA SER A 49 -4.49 -1.55 1.33
C SER A 49 -5.37 -2.16 2.43
N MET A 50 -5.99 -1.30 3.22
CA MET A 50 -7.00 -1.68 4.19
C MET A 50 -8.27 -0.88 3.92
N MET A 51 -9.36 -1.57 3.59
CA MET A 51 -10.66 -0.93 3.31
C MET A 51 -11.16 -0.06 4.48
N SER A 52 -10.83 -0.45 5.71
CA SER A 52 -11.10 0.39 6.87
C SER A 52 -9.81 1.07 7.34
N PRO A 53 -9.66 2.39 7.17
CA PRO A 53 -8.45 3.10 7.52
C PRO A 53 -8.18 3.17 9.04
N ILE A 54 -9.12 2.73 9.88
CA ILE A 54 -8.88 2.64 11.33
C ILE A 54 -7.80 1.61 11.66
N TYR A 55 -7.66 0.55 10.86
CA TYR A 55 -6.68 -0.53 11.12
C TYR A 55 -5.24 -0.11 10.83
N GLN A 56 -5.04 0.88 9.96
CA GLN A 56 -3.74 1.50 9.76
C GLN A 56 -3.44 2.64 10.75
N GLY A 57 -4.44 3.08 11.53
CA GLY A 57 -4.28 4.13 12.54
C GLY A 57 -4.57 5.55 12.03
N LEU A 58 -5.29 5.69 10.91
CA LEU A 58 -5.60 6.99 10.28
C LEU A 58 -4.35 7.83 9.93
N THR A 59 -3.18 7.19 9.76
CA THR A 59 -1.89 7.83 9.54
C THR A 59 -1.60 8.17 8.09
N CYS A 60 -2.36 7.60 7.15
CA CYS A 60 -2.22 7.89 5.72
C CYS A 60 -3.56 7.69 4.99
N VAL A 61 -4.43 8.69 5.10
CA VAL A 61 -5.73 8.77 4.42
C VAL A 61 -5.71 9.87 3.37
N PRO A 62 -6.50 9.78 2.28
CA PRO A 62 -6.63 10.87 1.33
C PRO A 62 -7.07 12.16 2.01
N THR A 63 -6.36 13.23 1.70
CA THR A 63 -6.59 14.56 2.28
C THR A 63 -6.19 15.63 1.27
N THR A 64 -6.89 16.75 1.32
CA THR A 64 -6.55 17.95 0.54
C THR A 64 -5.59 18.87 1.29
N ASP A 65 -5.26 18.57 2.55
CA ASP A 65 -4.30 19.33 3.34
C ASP A 65 -2.86 19.05 2.85
N PRO A 66 -2.18 20.02 2.24
CA PRO A 66 -0.83 19.85 1.71
C PRO A 66 0.24 19.70 2.81
N THR A 67 -0.13 19.95 4.07
CA THR A 67 0.75 19.80 5.23
C THR A 67 0.60 18.46 5.94
N ALA A 68 -0.39 17.66 5.54
CA ALA A 68 -0.61 16.34 6.11
C ALA A 68 0.59 15.42 5.86
N THR A 69 0.95 14.66 6.89
CA THR A 69 2.04 13.69 6.83
C THR A 69 1.48 12.28 6.69
N CYS A 70 1.98 11.51 5.74
CA CYS A 70 1.72 10.08 5.65
C CYS A 70 2.83 9.30 6.37
N THR A 71 2.45 8.40 7.28
CA THR A 71 3.39 7.42 7.87
C THR A 71 2.89 6.00 7.64
N LEU A 72 3.77 5.00 7.80
CA LEU A 72 3.42 3.59 7.55
C LEU A 72 2.25 3.13 8.44
N GLY A 73 2.20 3.55 9.70
CA GLY A 73 1.15 3.12 10.63
C GLY A 73 1.04 1.60 10.71
N GLY A 74 -0.20 1.10 10.69
CA GLY A 74 -0.51 -0.34 10.66
C GLY A 74 -0.46 -0.98 9.28
N TYR A 75 -0.05 -0.27 8.24
CA TYR A 75 0.14 -0.88 6.92
C TYR A 75 1.32 -1.86 6.93
N PRO A 76 1.23 -2.98 6.18
CA PRO A 76 2.36 -3.88 6.03
C PRO A 76 3.51 -3.15 5.33
N ALA A 77 4.72 -3.28 5.88
CA ALA A 77 5.91 -2.67 5.28
C ALA A 77 6.20 -3.23 3.87
N TYR A 78 5.77 -4.47 3.61
CA TYR A 78 6.00 -5.23 2.40
C TYR A 78 4.84 -6.20 2.15
N SER A 79 4.52 -6.43 0.88
CA SER A 79 3.69 -7.56 0.46
C SER A 79 4.44 -8.45 -0.52
N VAL A 80 4.22 -9.76 -0.39
CA VAL A 80 4.77 -10.79 -1.27
C VAL A 80 3.69 -11.18 -2.27
N ASN A 81 3.96 -10.97 -3.56
CA ASN A 81 3.09 -11.49 -4.61
C ASN A 81 3.35 -12.99 -4.81
N ALA A 82 2.69 -13.83 -4.02
CA ALA A 82 2.84 -15.28 -4.08
C ALA A 82 2.10 -15.87 -5.30
N THR A 83 2.81 -16.62 -6.14
CA THR A 83 2.30 -17.29 -7.35
C THR A 83 2.38 -18.81 -7.28
N ASN A 84 3.03 -19.36 -6.24
CA ASN A 84 3.10 -20.79 -6.00
C ASN A 84 3.28 -21.10 -4.50
N VAL A 85 3.05 -22.36 -4.13
CA VAL A 85 3.09 -22.83 -2.73
C VAL A 85 4.47 -22.78 -2.08
N ALA A 86 5.57 -22.68 -2.83
CA ALA A 86 6.90 -22.55 -2.25
C ALA A 86 7.19 -21.14 -1.71
N GLN A 87 6.27 -20.20 -1.92
CA GLN A 87 6.40 -18.78 -1.53
C GLN A 87 5.56 -18.42 -0.29
N ILE A 88 4.84 -19.39 0.31
CA ILE A 88 4.07 -19.25 1.55
C ILE A 88 4.89 -19.77 2.74
#